data_AF-A0A7C1EF40-F1
#
_entry.id   AF-A0A7C1EF40-F1
#
_cell.length_a   1.000
_cell.length_b   1.000
_cell.length_c   1.000
_cell.angle_alpha   90.00
_cell.angle_beta   90.00
_cell.angle_gamma   90.00
#
_symmetry.space_group_name_H-M   'P 1'
#
loop_
_entity.id
_entity.type
_entity.pdbx_description
1 polymer ?
#
loop_
_entity_poly.entity_id
_entity_poly.type
_entity_poly.pdbx_seq_one_letter_code
_entity_poly.pdbx_strand_id
1 'polypeptide(L)'
;MGIGKGPYPRAKVSLEGTGQMARNIFIGLLALIAFIIVGFLYVSGIISVLFLEIKMRSQSYYGPVARDLALICSHTESEDETTQINSIWWPDSVRKLNPLWGYLGPDRAGVLFTCGFSHLSYKLEKVQDDSEHANRWELYFEDEGRRKYLATIDLSGDESFDFDTMYREAFGEYEIRLKENPDSAQLKQSRETIMSLFYRADDEIVHQ
;
A
#
# COMPACT_ATOMS: atom_id res chain seq x y z
N MET A 1 64.67 73.95 13.51
CA MET A 1 63.29 73.69 13.99
C MET A 1 62.64 72.67 13.06
N GLY A 2 62.63 71.39 13.44
CA GLY A 2 62.03 70.32 12.66
C GLY A 2 60.69 69.91 13.27
N ILE A 3 59.60 70.08 12.52
CA ILE A 3 58.26 69.68 12.95
C ILE A 3 58.12 68.18 12.66
N GLY A 4 58.21 67.36 13.70
CA GLY A 4 57.98 65.92 13.63
C GLY A 4 56.51 65.63 13.34
N LYS A 5 56.23 65.00 12.19
CA LYS A 5 54.90 64.48 11.86
C LYS A 5 54.67 63.20 12.68
N GLY A 6 53.78 63.27 13.67
CA GLY A 6 53.33 62.10 14.43
C GLY A 6 52.60 61.09 13.53
N PRO A 7 52.75 59.77 13.75
CA PRO A 7 52.10 58.76 12.94
C PRO A 7 50.57 58.80 13.15
N TYR A 8 49.84 58.96 12.05
CA TYR A 8 48.37 58.86 12.06
C TYR A 8 47.95 57.43 12.48
N PRO A 9 46.99 57.28 13.40
CA PRO A 9 46.47 55.97 13.76
C PRO A 9 45.78 55.34 12.54
N ARG A 10 46.35 54.25 12.00
CA ARG A 10 45.64 53.39 11.05
C ARG A 10 44.50 52.70 11.80
N ALA A 11 43.27 53.12 11.55
CA ALA A 11 42.09 52.37 11.96
C ALA A 11 42.17 50.97 11.34
N LYS A 12 42.36 49.93 12.16
CA LYS A 12 42.18 48.55 11.73
C LYS A 12 40.69 48.33 11.54
N VAL A 13 40.22 48.50 10.31
CA VAL A 13 38.86 48.07 9.94
C VAL A 13 38.86 46.54 10.05
N SER A 14 38.15 46.02 11.05
CA SER A 14 38.03 44.58 11.26
C SER A 14 37.19 43.97 10.15
N LEU A 15 37.86 43.28 9.23
CA LEU A 15 37.24 42.50 8.15
C LEU A 15 36.57 41.20 8.66
N GLU A 16 36.70 40.88 9.95
CA GLU A 16 36.11 39.65 10.53
C GLU A 16 34.58 39.74 10.65
N GLY A 17 34.01 40.94 10.77
CA GLY A 17 32.56 41.13 10.93
C GLY A 17 31.75 40.84 9.66
N THR A 18 32.32 41.11 8.48
CA THR A 18 31.60 40.94 7.20
C THR A 18 31.48 39.47 6.80
N GLY A 19 32.51 38.65 7.08
CA GLY A 19 32.48 37.21 6.82
C GLY A 19 31.43 36.46 7.66
N GLN A 20 31.30 36.83 8.95
CA GLN A 20 30.31 36.23 9.83
C GLN A 20 28.87 36.54 9.38
N MET A 21 28.61 37.79 8.97
CA MET A 21 27.29 38.21 8.48
C MET A 21 26.91 37.46 7.20
N ALA A 22 27.83 37.36 6.23
CA ALA A 22 27.60 36.63 4.99
C ALA A 22 27.31 35.13 5.24
N ARG A 23 28.03 34.50 6.18
CA ARG A 23 27.79 33.10 6.56
C ARG A 23 26.40 32.91 7.17
N ASN A 24 25.98 33.79 8.07
CA ASN A 24 24.67 33.69 8.70
C ASN A 24 23.54 33.88 7.68
N ILE A 25 23.70 34.81 6.73
CA ILE A 25 22.74 35.00 5.63
C ILE A 25 22.66 33.73 4.78
N PHE A 26 23.80 33.15 4.41
CA PHE A 26 23.83 31.93 3.61
C PHE A 26 23.15 30.74 4.32
N ILE A 27 23.44 30.54 5.62
CA ILE A 27 22.79 29.50 6.43
C ILE A 27 21.27 29.74 6.49
N GLY A 28 20.86 31.00 6.70
CA GLY A 28 19.44 31.38 6.71
C GLY A 28 18.74 31.05 5.38
N LEU A 29 19.39 31.35 4.26
CA LEU A 29 18.87 31.02 2.92
C LEU A 29 18.76 29.51 2.69
N LEU A 30 19.77 28.73 3.07
CA LEU A 30 19.72 27.27 2.96
C LEU A 30 18.60 26.68 3.81
N ALA A 31 18.43 27.15 5.05
CA ALA A 31 17.36 26.71 5.93
C ALA A 31 15.97 27.02 5.34
N LEU A 32 15.81 28.22 4.76
CA LEU A 32 14.57 28.61 4.09
C LEU A 32 14.28 27.72 2.87
N ILE A 33 15.28 27.45 2.03
CA ILE A 33 15.13 26.56 0.86
C ILE A 33 14.73 25.15 1.32
N ALA A 34 15.40 24.60 2.34
CA ALA A 34 15.08 23.29 2.89
C ALA A 34 13.63 23.24 3.40
N PHE A 35 13.18 24.28 4.09
CA PHE A 35 11.79 24.37 4.57
C PHE A 35 10.78 24.41 3.43
N ILE A 36 11.05 25.17 2.36
CA ILE A 36 10.18 25.24 1.18
C ILE A 36 10.10 23.86 0.49
N ILE A 37 11.22 23.16 0.33
CA ILE A 37 11.26 21.82 -0.28
C ILE A 37 10.45 20.83 0.56
N VAL A 38 10.67 20.79 1.88
CA VAL A 38 9.93 19.90 2.79
C VAL A 38 8.43 20.21 2.75
N GLY A 39 8.05 21.49 2.78
CA GLY A 39 6.65 21.91 2.66
C GLY A 39 6.02 21.48 1.34
N PHE A 40 6.72 21.63 0.22
CA PHE A 40 6.25 21.18 -1.09
C PHE A 40 6.05 19.67 -1.15
N LEU A 41 7.02 18.88 -0.67
CA LEU A 41 6.93 17.42 -0.64
C LEU A 41 5.77 16.95 0.24
N TYR A 42 5.56 17.61 1.38
CA TYR A 42 4.44 17.32 2.28
C TYR A 42 3.08 17.55 1.60
N VAL A 43 2.88 18.72 0.98
CA VAL A 43 1.64 19.04 0.26
C VAL A 43 1.43 18.11 -0.94
N SER A 44 2.49 17.81 -1.70
CA SER A 44 2.41 16.86 -2.82
C SER A 44 2.02 15.46 -2.37
N GLY A 45 2.50 15.02 -1.21
CA GLY A 45 2.09 13.75 -0.60
C GLY A 45 0.60 13.71 -0.30
N ILE A 46 0.08 14.73 0.38
CA ILE A 46 -1.36 14.84 0.72
C ILE A 46 -2.22 14.83 -0.54
N ILE A 47 -1.85 15.60 -1.57
CA ILE A 47 -2.60 15.65 -2.83
C ILE A 47 -2.62 14.28 -3.51
N SER A 48 -1.50 13.56 -3.49
CA SER A 48 -1.40 12.21 -4.07
C SER A 48 -2.30 11.21 -3.36
N VAL A 49 -2.36 11.27 -2.02
CA VAL A 49 -3.27 10.44 -1.20
C VAL A 49 -4.72 10.75 -1.56
N LEU A 50 -5.10 12.03 -1.64
CA LEU A 50 -6.46 12.44 -1.99
C LEU A 50 -6.88 11.93 -3.38
N PHE A 51 -6.01 12.07 -4.38
CA PHE A 51 -6.29 11.55 -5.72
C PHE A 51 -6.44 10.03 -5.72
N LEU A 52 -5.60 9.32 -4.97
CA LEU A 52 -5.70 7.88 -4.83
C LEU A 52 -7.01 7.46 -4.14
N GLU A 53 -7.40 8.13 -3.05
CA GLU A 53 -8.66 7.91 -2.35
C GLU A 53 -9.87 8.11 -3.28
N ILE A 54 -9.89 9.20 -4.05
CA ILE A 54 -10.94 9.47 -5.05
C ILE A 54 -10.97 8.36 -6.10
N LYS A 55 -9.82 7.96 -6.61
CA LYS A 55 -9.69 6.92 -7.62
C LYS A 55 -10.21 5.57 -7.10
N MET A 56 -9.81 5.19 -5.89
CA MET A 56 -10.24 3.95 -5.22
C MET A 56 -11.74 3.92 -4.94
N ARG A 57 -12.39 5.08 -4.80
CA ARG A 57 -13.85 5.15 -4.65
C ARG A 57 -14.61 5.10 -5.97
N SER A 58 -13.93 5.14 -7.11
CA SER A 58 -14.57 5.03 -8.42
C SER A 58 -14.88 3.57 -8.77
N GLN A 59 -16.05 3.32 -9.38
CA GLN A 59 -16.52 1.97 -9.71
C GLN A 59 -15.60 1.23 -10.68
N SER A 60 -14.94 1.93 -11.59
CA SER A 60 -13.96 1.33 -12.50
C SER A 60 -12.72 0.79 -11.78
N TYR A 61 -12.47 1.25 -10.55
CA TYR A 61 -11.37 0.79 -9.70
C TYR A 61 -11.82 -0.31 -8.75
N TYR A 62 -12.85 -0.03 -7.94
CA TYR A 62 -13.26 -0.98 -6.92
C TYR A 62 -14.05 -2.16 -7.50
N GLY A 63 -14.75 -1.99 -8.62
CA GLY A 63 -15.67 -3.01 -9.16
C GLY A 63 -14.98 -4.33 -9.47
N PRO A 64 -13.89 -4.34 -10.26
CA PRO A 64 -13.12 -5.56 -10.53
C PRO A 64 -12.54 -6.18 -9.25
N VAL A 65 -12.03 -5.34 -8.34
CA VAL A 65 -11.47 -5.78 -7.05
C VAL A 65 -12.53 -6.46 -6.19
N ALA A 66 -13.71 -5.85 -6.06
CA ALA A 66 -14.81 -6.38 -5.27
C ALA A 66 -15.23 -7.76 -5.77
N ARG A 67 -15.38 -7.88 -7.09
CA ARG A 67 -15.80 -9.13 -7.75
C ARG A 67 -14.76 -10.22 -7.58
N ASP A 68 -13.49 -9.94 -7.86
CA ASP A 68 -12.44 -10.95 -7.74
C ASP A 68 -12.26 -11.40 -6.27
N LEU A 69 -12.31 -10.47 -5.31
CA LEU A 69 -12.28 -10.82 -3.89
C LEU A 69 -13.48 -11.68 -3.50
N ALA A 70 -14.69 -11.36 -3.98
CA ALA A 70 -15.89 -12.12 -3.69
C ALA A 70 -15.82 -13.54 -4.25
N LEU A 71 -15.36 -13.69 -5.49
CA LEU A 71 -15.16 -14.99 -6.12
C LEU A 71 -14.11 -15.81 -5.39
N ILE A 72 -13.02 -15.19 -4.95
CA ILE A 72 -12.00 -15.88 -4.16
C ILE A 72 -12.57 -16.36 -2.82
N CYS A 73 -13.29 -15.51 -2.09
CA CYS A 73 -13.92 -15.91 -0.83
C CYS A 73 -14.93 -17.03 -1.02
N SER A 74 -15.71 -17.02 -2.10
CA SER A 74 -16.76 -18.03 -2.33
C SER A 74 -16.22 -19.44 -2.58
N HIS A 75 -14.95 -19.57 -2.97
CA HIS A 75 -14.26 -20.84 -3.17
C HIS A 75 -13.27 -21.18 -2.04
N THR A 76 -13.13 -20.29 -1.05
CA THR A 76 -12.24 -20.54 0.10
C THR A 76 -12.97 -21.41 1.11
N GLU A 77 -12.59 -22.67 1.21
CA GLU A 77 -13.15 -23.63 2.18
C GLU A 77 -12.51 -23.54 3.57
N SER A 78 -11.48 -22.71 3.73
CA SER A 78 -10.81 -22.54 5.01
C SER A 78 -11.75 -21.90 6.04
N GLU A 79 -12.04 -22.62 7.11
CA GLU A 79 -12.74 -22.07 8.29
C GLU A 79 -11.90 -21.03 9.03
N ASP A 80 -10.58 -21.06 8.84
CA ASP A 80 -9.63 -20.17 9.49
C ASP A 80 -9.31 -18.96 8.61
N GLU A 81 -9.31 -17.78 9.23
CA GLU A 81 -8.87 -16.56 8.56
C GLU A 81 -7.36 -16.57 8.31
N THR A 82 -7.01 -16.39 7.06
CA THR A 82 -5.62 -16.18 6.67
C THR A 82 -5.23 -14.75 7.00
N THR A 83 -4.34 -14.62 7.98
CA THR A 83 -4.14 -13.32 8.59
C THR A 83 -3.26 -12.39 7.75
N GLN A 84 -2.44 -12.90 6.82
CA GLN A 84 -1.54 -12.06 6.01
C GLN A 84 -1.14 -12.72 4.68
N ILE A 85 -1.80 -12.34 3.58
CA ILE A 85 -1.44 -12.73 2.22
C ILE A 85 -0.69 -11.59 1.52
N ASN A 86 0.50 -11.89 0.99
CA ASN A 86 1.32 -10.93 0.23
C ASN A 86 0.69 -10.54 -1.12
N SER A 87 1.04 -9.34 -1.61
CA SER A 87 0.60 -8.77 -2.89
C SER A 87 0.75 -9.68 -4.11
N ILE A 88 1.75 -10.57 -4.14
CA ILE A 88 2.04 -11.49 -5.27
C ILE A 88 0.87 -12.42 -5.57
N TRP A 89 0.19 -12.90 -4.53
CA TRP A 89 -0.87 -13.90 -4.68
C TRP A 89 -2.16 -13.34 -5.27
N TRP A 90 -2.43 -12.06 -5.04
CA TRP A 90 -3.70 -11.47 -5.39
C TRP A 90 -3.92 -11.41 -6.91
N PRO A 91 -5.19 -11.45 -7.38
CA PRO A 91 -5.53 -11.25 -8.78
C PRO A 91 -5.04 -9.91 -9.29
N ASP A 92 -4.90 -9.81 -10.60
CA ASP A 92 -4.43 -8.61 -11.28
C ASP A 92 -5.19 -7.33 -10.91
N SER A 93 -6.50 -7.42 -10.70
CA SER A 93 -7.33 -6.29 -10.28
C SER A 93 -6.86 -5.69 -8.95
N VAL A 94 -6.49 -6.54 -8.00
CA VAL A 94 -5.98 -6.17 -6.67
C VAL A 94 -4.50 -5.82 -6.74
N ARG A 95 -3.69 -6.61 -7.46
CA ARG A 95 -2.24 -6.44 -7.56
C ARG A 95 -1.85 -5.08 -8.16
N LYS A 96 -2.64 -4.57 -9.11
CA LYS A 96 -2.46 -3.22 -9.71
C LYS A 96 -2.57 -2.08 -8.69
N LEU A 97 -3.18 -2.33 -7.54
CA LEU A 97 -3.26 -1.37 -6.44
C LEU A 97 -2.03 -1.43 -5.51
N ASN A 98 -1.15 -2.42 -5.70
CA ASN A 98 0.03 -2.67 -4.90
C ASN A 98 -0.29 -2.70 -3.38
N PRO A 99 -1.16 -3.63 -2.93
CA PRO A 99 -1.47 -3.76 -1.51
C PRO A 99 -0.21 -4.09 -0.72
N LEU A 100 -0.14 -3.62 0.53
CA LEU A 100 0.92 -3.99 1.45
C LEU A 100 0.72 -5.44 1.92
N TRP A 101 -0.52 -5.76 2.30
CA TRP A 101 -0.96 -7.10 2.67
C TRP A 101 -2.49 -7.16 2.55
N GLY A 102 -3.04 -8.37 2.62
CA GLY A 102 -4.47 -8.57 2.79
C GLY A 102 -4.77 -9.82 3.60
N TYR A 103 -6.05 -10.08 3.81
CA TYR A 103 -6.56 -11.25 4.50
C TYR A 103 -7.74 -11.83 3.72
N LEU A 104 -7.98 -13.12 3.93
CA LEU A 104 -9.04 -13.86 3.27
C LEU A 104 -9.66 -14.85 4.25
N GLY A 105 -10.99 -14.91 4.25
CA GLY A 105 -11.81 -15.87 4.96
C GLY A 105 -13.10 -16.16 4.20
N PRO A 106 -13.91 -17.11 4.69
CA PRO A 106 -15.09 -17.62 3.98
C PRO A 106 -16.25 -16.60 3.91
N ASP A 107 -16.24 -15.62 4.80
CA ASP A 107 -17.27 -14.57 4.90
C ASP A 107 -16.69 -13.16 4.77
N ARG A 108 -15.38 -13.01 4.59
CA ARG A 108 -14.74 -11.70 4.47
C ARG A 108 -13.39 -11.73 3.78
N ALA A 109 -13.07 -10.64 3.10
CA ALA A 109 -11.72 -10.36 2.63
C ALA A 109 -11.36 -8.91 2.91
N GLY A 110 -10.07 -8.61 2.91
CA GLY A 110 -9.64 -7.24 2.90
C GLY A 110 -8.23 -7.08 2.40
N VAL A 111 -7.97 -5.91 1.83
CA VAL A 111 -6.67 -5.55 1.27
C VAL A 111 -6.30 -4.17 1.77
N LEU A 112 -5.13 -4.06 2.40
CA LEU A 112 -4.60 -2.82 2.95
C LEU A 112 -3.59 -2.22 1.97
N PHE A 113 -3.74 -0.92 1.74
CA PHE A 113 -2.84 -0.09 0.96
C PHE A 113 -2.22 0.96 1.88
N THR A 114 -0.95 1.26 1.65
CA THR A 114 -0.27 2.36 2.34
C THR A 114 0.07 3.44 1.34
N CYS A 115 -0.30 4.68 1.65
CA CYS A 115 0.07 5.84 0.84
C CYS A 115 0.56 6.95 1.77
N GLY A 116 1.88 7.07 1.89
CA GLY A 116 2.49 7.99 2.87
C GLY A 116 2.20 7.56 4.30
N PHE A 117 1.41 8.35 5.02
CA PHE A 117 1.01 8.11 6.41
C PHE A 117 -0.43 7.60 6.58
N SER A 118 -1.18 7.49 5.48
CA SER A 118 -2.57 7.04 5.51
C SER A 118 -2.70 5.58 5.14
N HIS A 119 -3.58 4.90 5.86
CA HIS A 119 -3.95 3.51 5.66
C HIS A 119 -5.31 3.47 4.98
N LEU A 120 -5.32 3.07 3.71
CA LEU A 120 -6.53 2.88 2.93
C LEU A 120 -6.79 1.38 2.83
N SER A 121 -8.03 0.94 2.88
CA SER A 121 -8.33 -0.48 2.62
C SER A 121 -9.66 -0.68 1.93
N TYR A 122 -9.78 -1.81 1.26
CA TYR A 122 -11.06 -2.40 0.95
C TYR A 122 -11.36 -3.52 1.93
N LYS A 123 -12.60 -3.60 2.38
CA LYS A 123 -13.15 -4.71 3.14
C LYS A 123 -14.38 -5.23 2.45
N LEU A 124 -14.37 -6.52 2.17
CA LEU A 124 -15.49 -7.24 1.62
C LEU A 124 -16.08 -8.09 2.74
N GLU A 125 -17.39 -8.02 2.93
CA GLU A 125 -18.11 -8.80 3.93
C GLU A 125 -19.30 -9.50 3.27
N LYS A 126 -19.49 -10.77 3.58
CA LYS A 126 -20.63 -11.56 3.13
C LYS A 126 -21.87 -11.11 3.90
N VAL A 127 -22.97 -10.88 3.18
CA VAL A 127 -24.24 -10.58 3.84
C VAL A 127 -24.76 -11.87 4.46
N GLN A 128 -24.92 -11.87 5.80
CA GLN A 128 -25.56 -12.98 6.50
C GLN A 128 -27.07 -12.90 6.25
N ASP A 129 -27.58 -13.72 5.33
CA ASP A 129 -29.00 -13.74 4.99
C ASP A 129 -29.54 -15.16 4.77
N ASP A 130 -30.84 -15.34 5.00
CA ASP A 130 -31.54 -16.62 4.89
C ASP A 130 -31.74 -17.02 3.41
N SER A 131 -30.87 -17.90 2.91
CA SER A 131 -30.97 -18.71 1.67
C SER A 131 -31.06 -18.00 0.30
N GLU A 132 -31.75 -16.86 0.15
CA GLU A 132 -31.91 -16.17 -1.16
C GLU A 132 -30.69 -15.33 -1.58
N HIS A 133 -29.82 -14.98 -0.62
CA HIS A 133 -28.68 -14.08 -0.83
C HIS A 133 -27.35 -14.70 -0.38
N ALA A 134 -27.24 -16.02 -0.44
CA ALA A 134 -26.04 -16.76 -0.01
C ALA A 134 -24.74 -16.32 -0.72
N ASN A 135 -24.83 -15.62 -1.85
CA ASN A 135 -23.71 -15.13 -2.65
C ASN A 135 -23.65 -13.60 -2.76
N ARG A 136 -24.30 -12.89 -1.82
CA ARG A 136 -24.26 -11.44 -1.75
C ARG A 136 -23.12 -10.97 -0.85
N TRP A 137 -22.35 -10.02 -1.38
CA TRP A 137 -21.21 -9.40 -0.71
C TRP A 137 -21.35 -7.89 -0.70
N GLU A 138 -20.85 -7.25 0.34
CA GLU A 138 -20.80 -5.80 0.46
C GLU A 138 -19.35 -5.35 0.55
N LEU A 139 -19.00 -4.39 -0.32
CA LEU A 139 -17.69 -3.76 -0.33
C LEU A 139 -17.74 -2.44 0.42
N TYR A 140 -16.76 -2.28 1.30
CA TYR A 140 -16.50 -1.08 2.07
C TYR A 140 -15.10 -0.56 1.76
N PHE A 141 -14.97 0.75 1.72
CA PHE A 141 -13.71 1.46 1.73
C PHE A 141 -13.46 2.01 3.13
N GLU A 142 -12.29 1.77 3.69
CA GLU A 142 -11.88 2.36 4.96
C GLU A 142 -10.66 3.27 4.79
N ASP A 143 -10.73 4.42 5.46
CA ASP A 143 -9.66 5.41 5.56
C ASP A 143 -9.53 5.85 7.03
N GLU A 144 -8.41 5.49 7.67
CA GLU A 144 -8.13 5.84 9.07
C GLU A 144 -9.28 5.49 10.04
N GLY A 145 -9.90 4.32 9.83
CA GLY A 145 -11.01 3.83 10.64
C GLY A 145 -12.39 4.38 10.25
N ARG A 146 -12.47 5.29 9.28
CA ARG A 146 -13.74 5.74 8.69
C ARG A 146 -14.17 4.77 7.61
N ARG A 147 -15.28 4.07 7.86
CA ARG A 147 -15.84 3.09 6.94
C ARG A 147 -16.91 3.73 6.04
N LYS A 148 -16.82 3.48 4.73
CA LYS A 148 -17.78 3.95 3.73
C LYS A 148 -18.20 2.78 2.84
N TYR A 149 -19.51 2.51 2.81
CA TYR A 149 -20.08 1.56 1.86
C TYR A 149 -19.85 2.02 0.42
N LEU A 150 -19.43 1.10 -0.45
CA LEU A 150 -19.19 1.36 -1.87
C LEU A 150 -20.20 0.66 -2.77
N ALA A 151 -20.38 -0.65 -2.60
CA ALA A 151 -21.19 -1.45 -3.52
C ALA A 151 -21.66 -2.76 -2.90
N THR A 152 -22.70 -3.33 -3.50
CA THR A 152 -23.13 -4.71 -3.31
C THR A 152 -22.77 -5.50 -4.56
N ILE A 153 -22.32 -6.73 -4.35
CA ILE A 153 -21.86 -7.65 -5.37
C ILE A 153 -22.67 -8.93 -5.18
N ASP A 154 -23.47 -9.27 -6.18
CA ASP A 154 -24.18 -10.53 -6.23
C ASP A 154 -23.42 -11.44 -7.22
N LEU A 155 -22.86 -12.55 -6.73
CA LEU A 155 -22.25 -13.54 -7.62
C LEU A 155 -23.33 -14.51 -8.09
N SER A 156 -23.38 -14.77 -9.40
CA SER A 156 -24.19 -15.87 -9.92
C SER A 156 -23.51 -17.21 -9.64
N GLY A 157 -24.30 -18.26 -9.44
CA GLY A 157 -23.78 -19.59 -9.09
C GLY A 157 -22.95 -20.27 -10.18
N ASP A 158 -22.95 -19.73 -11.40
CA ASP A 158 -22.16 -20.19 -12.55
C ASP A 158 -20.86 -19.40 -12.76
N GLU A 159 -20.63 -18.33 -11.99
CA GLU A 159 -19.36 -17.61 -12.04
C GLU A 159 -18.25 -18.45 -11.40
N SER A 160 -17.21 -18.72 -12.19
CA SER A 160 -15.99 -19.37 -11.73
C SER A 160 -14.81 -18.43 -11.86
N PHE A 161 -13.83 -18.64 -10.99
CA PHE A 161 -12.57 -17.92 -11.01
C PHE A 161 -11.46 -18.90 -11.41
N ASP A 162 -10.57 -18.47 -12.31
CA ASP A 162 -9.49 -19.32 -12.81
C ASP A 162 -8.35 -19.38 -11.77
N PHE A 163 -8.56 -20.18 -10.73
CA PHE A 163 -7.59 -20.38 -9.65
C PHE A 163 -6.29 -21.01 -10.16
N ASP A 164 -6.36 -21.88 -11.17
CA ASP A 164 -5.18 -22.52 -11.76
C ASP A 164 -4.23 -21.50 -12.38
N THR A 165 -4.77 -20.56 -13.14
CA THR A 165 -3.98 -19.48 -13.73
C THR A 165 -3.45 -18.55 -12.64
N MET A 166 -4.29 -18.11 -11.70
CA MET A 166 -3.86 -17.24 -10.60
C MET A 166 -2.73 -17.88 -9.78
N TYR A 167 -2.87 -19.16 -9.44
CA TYR A 167 -1.87 -19.93 -8.71
C TYR A 167 -0.57 -20.00 -9.50
N ARG A 168 -0.62 -20.45 -10.75
CA ARG A 168 0.57 -20.61 -11.60
C ARG A 168 1.35 -19.31 -11.75
N GLU A 169 0.65 -18.19 -11.95
CA GLU A 169 1.27 -16.87 -12.04
C GLU A 169 1.90 -16.44 -10.71
N ALA A 170 1.19 -16.59 -9.60
CA ALA A 170 1.70 -16.25 -8.28
C ALA A 170 2.95 -17.07 -7.93
N PHE A 171 2.94 -18.38 -8.19
CA PHE A 171 4.09 -19.26 -7.95
C PHE A 171 5.27 -18.93 -8.83
N GLY A 172 5.05 -18.70 -10.13
CA GLY A 172 6.11 -18.27 -11.03
C GLY A 172 6.79 -16.97 -10.55
N GLU A 173 6.00 -16.00 -10.10
CA GLU A 173 6.51 -14.75 -9.54
C GLU A 173 7.30 -14.97 -8.23
N TYR A 174 6.84 -15.86 -7.33
CA TYR A 174 7.60 -16.21 -6.13
C TYR A 174 8.95 -16.85 -6.48
N GLU A 175 9.00 -17.76 -7.45
CA GLU A 175 10.24 -18.40 -7.88
C GLU A 175 11.25 -17.37 -8.41
N ILE A 176 10.79 -16.43 -9.23
CA ILE A 176 11.63 -15.33 -9.74
C ILE A 176 12.17 -14.50 -8.58
N ARG A 177 11.31 -14.03 -7.67
CA ARG A 177 11.73 -13.15 -6.56
C ARG A 177 12.59 -13.85 -5.51
N LEU A 178 12.36 -15.14 -5.26
CA LEU A 178 13.21 -15.95 -4.38
C LEU A 178 14.56 -16.24 -5.02
N LYS A 179 14.65 -16.35 -6.35
CA LYS A 179 15.94 -16.44 -7.05
C LYS A 179 16.75 -15.15 -6.91
N GLU A 180 16.08 -14.00 -6.95
CA GLU A 180 16.70 -12.68 -6.74
C GLU A 180 17.05 -12.42 -5.27
N ASN A 181 16.22 -12.90 -4.34
CA ASN A 181 16.34 -12.66 -2.90
C ASN A 181 16.19 -13.98 -2.10
N PRO A 182 17.18 -14.89 -2.18
CA PRO A 182 17.05 -16.25 -1.64
C PRO A 182 16.91 -16.32 -0.13
N ASP A 183 17.33 -15.28 0.59
CA ASP A 183 17.28 -15.23 2.06
C ASP A 183 16.01 -14.53 2.59
N SER A 184 15.08 -14.14 1.71
CA SER A 184 13.84 -13.49 2.13
C SER A 184 12.90 -14.47 2.86
N ALA A 185 12.94 -14.43 4.19
CA ALA A 185 12.04 -15.20 5.05
C ALA A 185 10.56 -14.89 4.75
N GLN A 186 10.24 -13.62 4.46
CA GLN A 186 8.87 -13.19 4.14
C GLN A 186 8.35 -13.84 2.86
N LEU A 187 9.17 -13.90 1.79
CA LEU A 187 8.76 -14.53 0.53
C LEU A 187 8.57 -16.05 0.71
N LYS A 188 9.44 -16.70 1.48
CA LYS A 188 9.33 -18.13 1.79
C LYS A 188 8.05 -18.43 2.57
N GLN A 189 7.82 -17.70 3.66
CA GLN A 189 6.63 -17.85 4.51
C GLN A 189 5.36 -17.61 3.70
N SER A 190 5.30 -16.53 2.91
CA SER A 190 4.12 -16.22 2.11
C SER A 190 3.83 -17.31 1.05
N ARG A 191 4.87 -17.85 0.41
CA ARG A 191 4.70 -18.98 -0.52
C ARG A 191 4.14 -20.21 0.19
N GLU A 192 4.68 -20.56 1.35
CA GLU A 192 4.21 -21.69 2.17
C GLU A 192 2.77 -21.50 2.64
N THR A 193 2.39 -20.30 3.10
CA THR A 193 1.00 -19.99 3.47
C THR A 193 0.06 -20.23 2.30
N ILE A 194 0.38 -19.74 1.10
CA ILE A 194 -0.45 -19.98 -0.08
C ILE A 194 -0.50 -21.46 -0.44
N MET A 195 0.62 -22.18 -0.41
CA MET A 195 0.61 -23.63 -0.63
C MET A 195 -0.35 -24.32 0.35
N SER A 196 -0.29 -24.00 1.64
CA SER A 196 -1.12 -24.65 2.65
C SER A 196 -2.62 -24.43 2.48
N LEU A 197 -3.03 -23.32 1.86
CA LEU A 197 -4.42 -22.99 1.65
C LEU A 197 -5.05 -23.78 0.50
N PHE A 198 -4.28 -24.04 -0.55
CA PHE A 198 -4.81 -24.63 -1.78
C PHE A 198 -4.43 -26.10 -1.96
N TYR A 199 -3.29 -26.55 -1.41
CA TYR A 199 -2.90 -27.96 -1.48
C TYR A 199 -3.75 -28.87 -0.58
N ARG A 200 -4.46 -28.31 0.42
CA ARG A 200 -5.46 -29.06 1.20
C ARG A 200 -6.71 -29.40 0.39
N ALA A 201 -7.05 -28.61 -0.63
CA ALA A 201 -8.24 -28.84 -1.45
C ALA A 201 -8.05 -29.99 -2.46
N ASP A 202 -6.82 -30.19 -2.96
CA ASP A 202 -6.54 -31.23 -3.97
C ASP A 202 -6.46 -32.66 -3.41
N ASP A 203 -6.01 -32.84 -2.16
CA ASP A 203 -5.92 -34.19 -1.54
C ASP A 203 -7.32 -34.79 -1.25
N GLU A 204 -8.37 -33.98 -1.12
CA GLU A 204 -9.75 -34.47 -0.96
C GLU A 204 -10.42 -34.83 -2.31
N ILE A 205 -9.98 -34.24 -3.42
CA ILE A 205 -10.51 -34.52 -4.77
C ILE A 205 -9.96 -35.83 -5.35
N VAL A 206 -8.78 -36.28 -4.91
CA VAL A 206 -8.19 -37.56 -5.36
C VAL A 206 -8.79 -38.78 -4.64
N HIS A 207 -9.61 -38.56 -3.60
CA HIS A 207 -10.19 -39.63 -2.77
C HIS A 207 -11.72 -39.72 -2.76
N GLN A 208 -12.42 -39.03 -3.67
CA GLN A 208 -13.85 -39.20 -3.94
C GLN A 208 -14.10 -39.76 -5.34
#